data_AF-A0A7W6G081-F1
#
_entry.id   AF-A0A7W6G081-F1
#
_cell.length_a   1.000
_cell.length_b   1.000
_cell.length_c   1.000
_cell.angle_alpha   90.00
_cell.angle_beta   90.00
_cell.angle_gamma   90.00
#
_symmetry.space_group_name_H-M   'P 1'
#
loop_
_entity.id
_entity.type
_entity.pdbx_description
1 polymer ?
#
loop_
_entity_poly.entity_id
_entity_poly.type
_entity_poly.pdbx_seq_one_letter_code
_entity_poly.pdbx_strand_id
1 'polypeptide(L)' 'MNEKTEQDLRHALGNARAETEALKSMLGKAADSLEDIVEANCSTEEQEKAIATARRLRRVIERTSGSGKVSASSGSVSS' A
#
# COMPACT_ATOMS: atom_id res chain seq x y z
N MET A 1 9.07 -27.74 -25.38
CA MET A 1 8.82 -26.42 -24.75
C MET A 1 8.45 -26.70 -23.31
N ASN A 2 9.23 -26.29 -22.29
CA ASN A 2 8.62 -25.76 -21.06
C ASN A 2 9.54 -25.51 -19.86
N GLU A 3 10.62 -26.26 -19.63
CA GLU A 3 11.32 -26.15 -18.34
C GLU A 3 12.04 -24.81 -18.17
N LYS A 4 12.72 -24.34 -19.22
CA LYS A 4 13.39 -23.04 -19.23
C LYS A 4 12.39 -21.88 -19.10
N THR A 5 11.25 -21.96 -19.79
CA THR A 5 10.19 -20.96 -19.69
C THR A 5 9.51 -20.96 -18.32
N GLU A 6 9.31 -22.12 -17.69
CA GLU A 6 8.78 -22.19 -16.33
C GLU A 6 9.75 -21.60 -15.30
N GLN A 7 11.04 -21.91 -15.45
CA GLN A 7 12.09 -21.32 -14.62
C GLN A 7 12.14 -19.79 -14.76
N ASP A 8 12.09 -19.28 -16.00
CA ASP A 8 12.07 -17.84 -16.28
C ASP A 8 10.84 -17.16 -15.67
N LEU A 9 9.66 -17.78 -15.76
CA LEU A 9 8.43 -17.29 -15.14
C LEU A 9 8.51 -17.28 -13.60
N ARG A 10 9.14 -18.30 -12.99
CA ARG A 10 9.37 -18.33 -11.54
C ARG A 10 10.32 -17.21 -11.10
N HIS A 11 11.38 -16.95 -11.85
CA HIS A 11 12.29 -15.83 -11.59
C HIS A 11 11.60 -14.48 -11.73
N ALA A 12 10.83 -14.27 -12.81
CA ALA A 12 10.06 -13.06 -13.02
C ALA A 12 9.04 -12.82 -11.88
N LEU A 13 8.36 -13.87 -11.43
CA LEU A 13 7.46 -13.80 -10.28
C LEU A 13 8.20 -13.43 -8.99
N GLY A 14 9.38 -14.00 -8.78
CA GLY A 14 10.24 -13.67 -7.64
C GLY A 14 10.66 -12.21 -7.62
N ASN A 15 11.13 -11.70 -8.77
CA ASN A 15 11.52 -10.31 -8.93
C ASN A 15 10.34 -9.37 -8.69
N ALA A 16 9.19 -9.63 -9.32
CA ALA A 16 7.99 -8.83 -9.16
C ALA A 16 7.50 -8.76 -7.69
N ARG A 17 7.62 -9.87 -6.95
CA ARG A 17 7.31 -9.90 -5.51
C ARG A 17 8.30 -9.04 -4.71
N ALA A 18 9.59 -9.16 -4.98
CA ALA A 18 10.61 -8.36 -4.30
C ALA A 18 10.44 -6.86 -4.57
N GLU A 19 10.17 -6.47 -5.81
CA GLU A 19 9.87 -5.08 -6.20
C GLU A 19 8.61 -4.56 -5.51
N THR A 20 7.57 -5.39 -5.42
CA THR A 20 6.32 -5.03 -4.72
C THR A 20 6.57 -4.74 -3.24
N GLU A 21 7.36 -5.57 -2.56
CA GLU A 21 7.70 -5.36 -1.15
C GLU A 21 8.59 -4.13 -0.93
N ALA A 22 9.53 -3.88 -1.84
CA ALA A 22 10.35 -2.66 -1.81
C ALA A 22 9.48 -1.40 -1.96
N LEU A 23 8.54 -1.39 -2.92
CA LEU A 23 7.61 -0.29 -3.13
C LEU A 23 6.70 -0.06 -1.91
N LYS A 24 6.19 -1.12 -1.28
CA LYS A 24 5.42 -1.01 -0.03
C LYS A 24 6.24 -0.35 1.08
N SER A 25 7.50 -0.76 1.24
CA SER A 25 8.40 -0.15 2.23
C SER A 25 8.64 1.33 1.95
N MET A 26 8.87 1.71 0.70
CA MET A 26 9.03 3.12 0.31
C MET A 26 7.78 3.96 0.60
N LEU A 27 6.60 3.43 0.30
CA LEU A 27 5.33 4.10 0.60
C LEU A 27 5.10 4.26 2.11
N GLY A 28 5.49 3.27 2.91
CA GLY A 28 5.43 3.36 4.38
C GLY A 28 6.31 4.49 4.89
N LYS A 29 7.58 4.51 4.49
CA LYS A 29 8.53 5.57 4.86
C LYS A 29 8.05 6.95 4.43
N ALA A 30 7.47 7.08 3.23
CA ALA A 30 6.92 8.34 2.77
C ALA A 30 5.71 8.81 3.61
N ALA A 31 4.86 7.88 4.06
CA ALA A 31 3.78 8.20 4.98
C ALA A 31 4.30 8.68 6.33
N ASP A 32 5.32 8.01 6.87
CA ASP A 32 5.94 8.37 8.15
C ASP A 32 6.64 9.74 8.06
N SER A 33 7.40 10.00 6.99
CA SER A 33 8.03 11.31 6.78
C SER A 33 7.02 12.45 6.61
N LEU A 34 5.84 12.19 6.04
CA LEU A 34 4.77 13.20 5.97
C LEU A 34 4.22 13.51 7.36
N GLU A 35 4.11 12.52 8.24
CA GLU A 35 3.68 12.72 9.63
C GLU A 35 4.77 13.49 10.43
N ASP A 36 6.05 13.17 10.24
CA ASP A 36 7.17 13.87 10.89
C ASP A 36 7.24 15.36 10.49
N ILE A 37 7.03 15.69 9.21
CA ILE A 37 7.05 17.08 8.72
C ILE A 37 5.91 17.90 9.31
N VAL A 38 4.73 17.28 9.48
CA VAL A 38 3.53 17.92 10.05
C VAL A 38 3.76 18.36 11.50
N GLU A 39 4.51 17.57 12.26
CA GLU A 39 4.89 17.89 13.65
C GLU A 39 5.86 19.09 13.73
N ALA A 40 6.48 19.50 12.62
CA ALA A 40 7.56 20.50 12.58
C ALA A 40 7.12 21.97 12.40
N ASN A 41 5.91 22.39 12.81
CA ASN A 41 5.31 23.74 12.60
C ASN A 41 4.74 24.01 11.19
N CYS A 42 3.86 23.13 10.69
CA CYS A 42 3.02 23.44 9.52
C CYS A 42 1.74 24.20 9.91
N SER A 43 1.13 24.91 8.95
CA SER A 43 -0.23 25.44 9.12
C SER A 43 -1.24 24.30 9.24
N THR A 44 -2.35 24.51 9.94
CA THR A 44 -3.37 23.47 10.17
C THR A 44 -3.88 22.83 8.87
N GLU A 45 -4.03 23.63 7.81
CA GLU A 45 -4.48 23.14 6.50
C GLU A 45 -3.44 22.22 5.82
N GLU A 46 -2.15 22.53 5.96
CA GLU A 46 -1.06 21.69 5.46
C GLU A 46 -0.91 20.41 6.27
N GLN A 47 -1.12 20.50 7.59
CA GLN A 47 -1.14 19.34 8.48
C GLN A 47 -2.23 18.34 8.08
N GLU A 48 -3.46 18.81 7.86
CA GLU A 48 -4.57 17.97 7.42
C GLU A 48 -4.32 17.28 6.08
N LYS A 49 -3.75 18.02 5.10
CA LYS A 49 -3.41 17.47 3.77
C LYS A 49 -2.34 16.38 3.85
N ALA A 50 -1.31 16.58 4.65
CA ALA A 50 -0.23 15.62 4.83
C ALA A 50 -0.71 14.36 5.58
N ILE A 51 -1.48 14.50 6.65
CA ILE A 51 -2.11 13.37 7.37
C ILE A 51 -3.05 12.58 6.44
N ALA A 52 -3.88 13.29 5.65
CA ALA A 52 -4.77 12.64 4.69
C ALA A 52 -3.99 11.83 3.64
N THR A 53 -2.84 12.35 3.21
CA THR A 53 -1.95 11.71 2.23
C THR A 53 -1.25 10.49 2.84
N ALA A 54 -0.67 10.61 4.04
CA ALA A 54 -0.07 9.49 4.77
C ALA A 54 -1.07 8.34 4.98
N ARG A 55 -2.30 8.66 5.39
CA ARG A 55 -3.40 7.68 5.52
C ARG A 55 -3.77 7.02 4.18
N ARG A 56 -3.70 7.75 3.07
CA ARG A 56 -3.98 7.19 1.74
C ARG A 56 -2.89 6.20 1.34
N LEU A 57 -1.62 6.52 1.59
CA LEU A 57 -0.48 5.64 1.30
C LEU A 57 -0.59 4.34 2.11
N ARG A 58 -0.87 4.41 3.41
CA ARG A 58 -1.08 3.24 4.28
C ARG A 58 -2.23 2.35 3.78
N ARG A 59 -3.37 2.95 3.38
CA ARG A 59 -4.50 2.20 2.77
C ARG A 59 -4.16 1.49 1.46
N VAL A 60 -3.23 2.04 0.66
CA VAL A 60 -2.76 1.37 -0.56
C VAL A 60 -1.93 0.15 -0.19
N ILE A 61 -1.00 0.28 0.77
CA ILE A 61 -0.19 -0.83 1.28
C ILE A 61 -1.11 -1.94 1.81
N GLU A 62 -2.08 -1.62 2.66
CA GLU A 62 -3.05 -2.58 3.22
C GLU A 62 -3.85 -3.31 2.14
N ARG A 63 -4.36 -2.59 1.13
CA ARG A 63 -5.07 -3.23 -0.01
C ARG A 63 -4.18 -4.17 -0.79
N THR A 64 -2.93 -3.78 -1.04
CA THR A 64 -1.96 -4.64 -1.75
C THR A 64 -1.49 -5.83 -0.93
N SER A 65 -1.62 -5.78 0.39
CA SER A 65 -1.36 -6.90 1.30
C SER A 65 -2.61 -7.76 1.59
N GLY A 66 -3.81 -7.21 1.35
CA GLY A 66 -5.09 -7.74 1.80
C GLY A 66 -5.97 -8.40 0.74
N SER A 67 -5.45 -8.81 -0.42
CA SER A 67 -6.22 -9.53 -1.46
C SER A 67 -6.70 -10.94 -1.04
N GLY A 68 -6.83 -11.21 0.27
CA GLY A 68 -7.38 -12.42 0.88
C GLY A 68 -8.48 -12.19 1.94
N LYS A 69 -8.94 -10.96 2.20
CA LYS A 69 -10.18 -10.75 2.99
C LYS A 69 -11.10 -9.74 2.31
N VAL A 70 -11.93 -10.26 1.40
CA VAL A 70 -13.20 -9.63 1.06
C VAL A 70 -14.08 -9.66 2.32
N SER A 71 -14.13 -8.54 3.05
CA SER A 71 -15.18 -8.33 4.03
C SER A 71 -16.47 -8.06 3.25
N ALA A 72 -17.27 -9.10 3.05
CA ALA A 72 -18.64 -8.98 2.58
C ALA A 72 -19.45 -8.21 3.65
N SER A 73 -19.55 -6.88 3.52
CA SER A 73 -20.61 -6.14 4.19
C SER A 73 -21.87 -6.30 3.36
N SER A 74 -22.61 -7.38 3.61
CA SER A 74 -23.99 -7.54 3.17
C SER A 74 -24.80 -6.34 3.66
N GLY A 75 -25.28 -5.54 2.72
CA GLY A 75 -26.23 -4.46 3.00
C GLY A 75 -27.51 -5.06 3.57
N SER A 76 -27.79 -4.75 4.82
CA SER A 76 -29.11 -4.93 5.42
C SER A 76 -30.04 -3.88 4.81
N VAL A 77 -30.82 -4.29 3.82
CA VAL A 77 -32.06 -3.60 3.43
C VAL A 77 -33.15 -4.05 4.40
N SER A 78 -33.58 -3.16 5.29
CA SER A 78 -34.78 -3.36 6.09
C SER A 78 -35.96 -2.74 5.35
N SER A 79 -36.93 -3.58 5.02
CA SER A 79 -38.30 -3.19 4.62
C SER A 79 -39.12 -2.80 5.84
#